data_AF-A0A0D5Y2A9-F1
#
_entry.id   AF-A0A0D5Y2A9-F1
#
_cell.length_a   1.000
_cell.length_b   1.000
_cell.length_c   1.000
_cell.angle_alpha   90.00
_cell.angle_beta   90.00
_cell.angle_gamma   90.00
#
_symmetry.space_group_name_H-M   'P 1'
#
loop_
_entity.id
_entity.type
_entity.pdbx_description
1 polymer ?
#
loop_
_entity_poly.entity_id
_entity_poly.type
_entity_poly.pdbx_seq_one_letter_code
_entity_poly.pdbx_strand_id
1 'polypeptide(L)'
;MSKAKENAGFSAAPGSNAYQLITAFSHAYDRGGVELVNGKPSYTAEQAAEQILRKGLSWHDQDGSGKVELSYSFMTSKPANYNPNLGTFSEFSALQKAQAFLALQSWSDVANLSFTEAASGGDGHLSFGNYNVSTGGAAFAYLPSGSSYDGQSWYLINDQYRVNETPGNGNYGRQTLTHEIGHSLGLSHPGAYNAGNGNPTYKDASYAQDTRGYSLMSYWSESNTGQNFSKDGGGAYASAPLMDDIVAVQKLYGANHETRADDTVYGFNSNTGRDFYSASSAASKLVFSVWDGGGNDTLDFSGFTQNQKINLNEGSFSDVGGLVGNVSVALGVTLENAIGGSGNDLLIGNAAANILEGGAGNDILYGGGGGDSLWGGAGADTFVFGAASDSTFDAPDWIMDFTSGQDKIDLSGLAPFASGQATLNFVSGFTGHAGDAILTYYAETDQTSLLVDLTGLGAVDFAVGTVGQAVATDIVA
;
A
#
# COMPACT_ATOMS: atom_id res chain seq x y z
N MET A 1 7.01 -31.97 3.67
CA MET A 1 5.71 -32.60 3.96
C MET A 1 4.80 -31.53 4.52
N SER A 2 3.63 -31.39 3.90
CA SER A 2 2.69 -30.29 4.04
C SER A 2 2.18 -30.07 5.45
N LYS A 3 2.08 -28.81 5.85
CA LYS A 3 1.03 -28.36 6.77
C LYS A 3 0.35 -27.16 6.13
N ALA A 4 -0.69 -27.47 5.36
CA ALA A 4 -1.80 -26.55 5.18
C ALA A 4 -2.26 -26.17 6.59
N LYS A 5 -2.21 -24.88 6.93
CA LYS A 5 -2.91 -24.38 8.10
C LYS A 5 -4.36 -24.24 7.67
N GLU A 6 -5.20 -25.03 8.32
CA GLU A 6 -6.64 -24.92 8.28
C GLU A 6 -7.05 -23.49 8.61
N ASN A 7 -7.84 -22.90 7.70
CA ASN A 7 -8.54 -21.65 7.90
C ASN A 7 -9.36 -21.73 9.18
N ALA A 8 -9.12 -20.81 10.10
CA ALA A 8 -10.03 -20.55 11.20
C ALA A 8 -11.35 -20.01 10.61
N GLY A 9 -12.36 -20.88 10.57
CA GLY A 9 -13.78 -20.57 10.62
C GLY A 9 -14.29 -19.28 9.97
N PHE A 10 -14.04 -19.06 8.67
CA PHE A 10 -15.01 -18.34 7.85
C PHE A 10 -16.03 -19.38 7.38
N SER A 11 -17.29 -19.28 7.85
CA SER A 11 -18.39 -19.89 7.09
C SER A 11 -18.28 -19.33 5.66
N ALA A 12 -18.28 -20.20 4.64
CA ALA A 12 -18.23 -19.74 3.25
C ALA A 12 -19.27 -18.63 3.09
N ALA A 13 -18.81 -17.41 2.79
CA ALA A 13 -19.71 -16.29 2.61
C ALA A 13 -20.71 -16.69 1.50
N PRO A 14 -22.03 -16.52 1.70
CA PRO A 14 -22.98 -16.73 0.63
C PRO A 14 -22.63 -15.85 -0.58
N GLY A 15 -22.97 -16.31 -1.79
CA GLY A 15 -22.63 -15.67 -3.06
C GLY A 15 -21.72 -16.53 -3.95
N SER A 16 -21.37 -16.00 -5.11
CA SER A 16 -20.52 -16.67 -6.10
C SER A 16 -19.07 -16.81 -5.62
N ASN A 17 -18.27 -17.59 -6.36
CA ASN A 17 -16.83 -17.65 -6.13
C ASN A 17 -16.14 -16.28 -6.37
N ALA A 18 -16.62 -15.46 -7.33
CA ALA A 18 -16.02 -14.16 -7.59
C ALA A 18 -16.25 -13.20 -6.41
N TYR A 19 -17.47 -13.13 -5.88
CA TYR A 19 -17.79 -12.35 -4.69
C TYR A 19 -17.01 -12.82 -3.45
N GLN A 20 -16.86 -14.14 -3.26
CA GLN A 20 -16.04 -14.69 -2.18
C GLN A 20 -14.56 -14.31 -2.29
N LEU A 21 -14.01 -14.22 -3.51
CA LEU A 21 -12.63 -13.78 -3.72
C LEU A 21 -12.44 -12.30 -3.37
N ILE A 22 -13.39 -11.43 -3.76
CA ILE A 22 -13.40 -10.01 -3.37
C ILE A 22 -13.45 -9.87 -1.85
N THR A 23 -14.40 -10.56 -1.22
CA THR A 23 -14.57 -10.53 0.24
C THR A 23 -13.31 -11.03 0.96
N ALA A 24 -12.76 -12.17 0.51
CA ALA A 24 -11.56 -12.74 1.12
C ALA A 24 -10.34 -11.83 0.97
N PHE A 25 -10.19 -11.17 -0.17
CA PHE A 25 -9.06 -10.27 -0.39
C PHE A 25 -9.20 -8.93 0.34
N SER A 26 -10.41 -8.37 0.42
CA SER A 26 -10.71 -7.16 1.20
C SER A 26 -10.29 -7.28 2.66
N HIS A 27 -10.33 -8.50 3.21
CA HIS A 27 -9.98 -8.81 4.60
C HIS A 27 -8.62 -9.53 4.76
N ALA A 28 -7.83 -9.65 3.69
CA ALA A 28 -6.59 -10.46 3.71
C ALA A 28 -5.52 -9.91 4.66
N TYR A 29 -5.55 -8.60 4.93
CA TYR A 29 -4.55 -7.88 5.72
C TYR A 29 -5.16 -7.13 6.92
N ASP A 30 -6.36 -7.53 7.35
CA ASP A 30 -7.04 -6.94 8.50
C ASP A 30 -6.14 -6.92 9.74
N ARG A 31 -6.14 -5.79 10.43
CA ARG A 31 -5.32 -5.54 11.62
C ARG A 31 -6.09 -4.75 12.68
N GLY A 32 -5.65 -4.83 13.93
CA GLY A 32 -6.30 -4.15 15.07
C GLY A 32 -7.46 -4.93 15.71
N GLY A 33 -7.73 -6.15 15.24
CA GLY A 33 -8.72 -7.04 15.86
C GLY A 33 -8.31 -7.57 17.24
N VAL A 34 -9.27 -8.16 17.96
CA VAL A 34 -9.07 -8.71 19.31
C VAL A 34 -8.31 -10.05 19.33
N GLU A 35 -8.27 -10.74 18.20
CA GLU A 35 -7.61 -12.04 18.07
C GLU A 35 -6.10 -11.91 17.92
N LEU A 36 -5.37 -12.91 18.44
CA LEU A 36 -3.91 -12.93 18.33
C LEU A 36 -3.47 -13.37 16.94
N VAL A 37 -2.55 -12.62 16.34
CA VAL A 37 -1.87 -12.98 15.10
C VAL A 37 -0.45 -13.42 15.45
N ASN A 38 -0.08 -14.66 15.06
CA ASN A 38 1.21 -15.27 15.43
C ASN A 38 1.51 -15.22 16.94
N GLY A 39 0.47 -15.35 17.77
CA GLY A 39 0.56 -15.32 19.23
C GLY A 39 0.81 -13.93 19.82
N LYS A 40 0.57 -12.85 19.06
CA LYS A 40 0.76 -11.46 19.48
C LYS A 40 -0.51 -10.64 19.25
N PRO A 41 -0.70 -9.54 20.00
CA PRO A 41 -1.74 -8.56 19.66
C PRO A 41 -1.60 -8.08 18.22
N SER A 42 -2.74 -7.94 17.54
CA SER A 42 -2.84 -7.29 16.24
C SER A 42 -3.06 -5.80 16.47
N TYR A 43 -2.16 -4.94 15.99
CA TYR A 43 -2.26 -3.49 16.18
C TYR A 43 -2.84 -2.81 14.94
N THR A 44 -3.63 -1.75 15.09
CA THR A 44 -3.90 -0.81 13.99
C THR A 44 -2.62 -0.06 13.58
N ALA A 45 -2.66 0.70 12.48
CA ALA A 45 -1.51 1.52 12.08
C ALA A 45 -1.23 2.63 13.12
N GLU A 46 -2.26 3.19 13.75
CA GLU A 46 -2.11 4.20 14.82
C GLU A 46 -1.47 3.62 16.07
N GLN A 47 -1.90 2.42 16.50
CA GLN A 47 -1.32 1.74 17.66
C GLN A 47 0.16 1.37 17.40
N ALA A 48 0.48 0.94 16.18
CA ALA A 48 1.85 0.69 15.76
C ALA A 48 2.69 1.98 15.76
N ALA A 49 2.15 3.07 15.24
CA ALA A 49 2.80 4.38 15.26
C ALA A 49 3.06 4.89 16.70
N GLU A 50 2.08 4.77 17.61
CA GLU A 50 2.27 5.09 19.04
C GLU A 50 3.40 4.28 19.66
N GLN A 51 3.48 2.99 19.32
CA GLN A 51 4.53 2.11 19.78
C GLN A 51 5.91 2.48 19.20
N ILE A 52 6.01 2.84 17.92
CA ILE A 52 7.23 3.34 17.26
C ILE A 52 7.70 4.64 17.93
N LEU A 53 6.76 5.52 18.28
CA LEU A 53 7.01 6.84 18.89
C LEU A 53 7.08 6.82 20.41
N ARG A 54 7.08 5.66 21.07
CA ARG A 54 7.03 5.51 22.54
C ARG A 54 8.11 6.27 23.33
N LYS A 55 9.17 6.73 22.66
CA LYS A 55 10.24 7.54 23.26
C LYS A 55 9.90 9.02 23.38
N GLY A 56 8.92 9.51 22.62
CA GLY A 56 8.48 10.91 22.65
C GLY A 56 9.57 11.91 22.28
N LEU A 57 10.42 11.55 21.32
CA LEU A 57 11.55 12.36 20.84
C LEU A 57 11.28 12.84 19.43
N SER A 58 11.46 14.14 19.17
CA SER A 58 11.29 14.74 17.86
C SER A 58 12.12 16.02 17.76
N TRP A 59 12.32 16.48 16.52
CA TRP A 59 12.67 17.87 16.27
C TRP A 59 11.42 18.76 16.43
N HIS A 60 11.61 20.08 16.48
CA HIS A 60 10.53 21.03 16.64
C HIS A 60 10.73 22.21 15.70
N ASP A 61 9.64 22.68 15.09
CA ASP A 61 9.58 23.91 14.30
C ASP A 61 9.87 25.10 15.23
N GLN A 62 11.07 25.66 15.14
CA GLN A 62 11.53 26.73 16.04
C GLN A 62 11.08 28.11 15.56
N ASP A 63 10.83 28.28 14.26
CA ASP A 63 10.51 29.56 13.65
C ASP A 63 9.02 29.75 13.34
N GLY A 64 8.22 28.69 13.51
CA GLY A 64 6.77 28.69 13.30
C GLY A 64 6.38 28.70 11.83
N SER A 65 7.26 28.21 10.95
CA SER A 65 7.01 28.14 9.50
C SER A 65 5.94 27.12 9.10
N GLY A 66 5.58 26.21 10.01
CA GLY A 66 4.68 25.09 9.73
C GLY A 66 5.39 23.86 9.14
N LYS A 67 6.73 23.90 9.05
CA LYS A 67 7.57 22.78 8.63
C LYS A 67 8.74 22.65 9.60
N VAL A 68 9.26 21.44 9.78
CA VAL A 68 10.54 21.25 10.47
C VAL A 68 11.66 21.27 9.43
N GLU A 69 12.54 22.26 9.50
CA GLU A 69 13.61 22.48 8.55
C GLU A 69 14.93 21.91 9.05
N LEU A 70 15.40 20.80 8.46
CA LEU A 70 16.62 20.13 8.87
C LEU A 70 17.74 20.35 7.86
N SER A 71 18.88 20.83 8.35
CA SER A 71 20.10 20.81 7.53
C SER A 71 20.72 19.41 7.52
N TYR A 72 21.43 19.04 6.45
CA TYR A 72 22.21 17.80 6.43
C TYR A 72 23.61 17.97 5.83
N SER A 73 24.57 17.16 6.28
CA SER A 73 25.93 17.13 5.73
C SER A 73 26.53 15.73 5.67
N PHE A 74 27.45 15.52 4.72
CA PHE A 74 28.28 14.32 4.65
C PHE A 74 29.64 14.62 5.27
N MET A 75 30.02 13.88 6.32
CA MET A 75 31.27 14.14 7.03
C MET A 75 32.48 13.92 6.11
N THR A 76 33.42 14.87 6.10
CA THR A 76 34.70 14.78 5.36
C THR A 76 35.90 14.50 6.27
N SER A 77 35.67 14.44 7.58
CA SER A 77 36.69 14.12 8.59
C SER A 77 36.02 13.60 9.85
N LYS A 78 36.80 12.92 10.71
CA LYS A 78 36.33 12.48 12.03
C LYS A 78 35.79 13.67 12.84
N PRO A 79 34.55 13.62 13.35
CA PRO A 79 34.06 14.64 14.26
C PRO A 79 34.82 14.58 15.60
N ALA A 80 34.84 15.69 16.34
CA ALA A 80 35.56 15.78 17.60
C ALA A 80 35.07 14.75 18.65
N ASN A 81 33.80 14.37 18.60
CA ASN A 81 33.17 13.37 19.46
C ASN A 81 33.14 11.96 18.86
N TYR A 82 33.95 11.67 17.83
CA TYR A 82 34.02 10.34 17.21
C TYR A 82 34.33 9.25 18.22
N ASN A 83 33.49 8.22 18.29
CA ASN A 83 33.70 7.10 19.19
C ASN A 83 34.90 6.26 18.70
N PRO A 84 36.00 6.17 19.48
CA PRO A 84 37.22 5.49 19.04
C PRO A 84 37.02 3.98 18.80
N ASN A 85 36.00 3.37 19.39
CA ASN A 85 35.69 1.95 19.19
C ASN A 85 35.11 1.64 17.79
N LEU A 86 34.70 2.66 17.02
CA LEU A 86 34.19 2.50 15.66
C LEU A 86 35.31 2.26 14.62
N GLY A 87 36.57 2.37 15.03
CA GLY A 87 37.73 2.13 14.18
C GLY A 87 37.99 3.27 13.19
N THR A 88 38.25 2.92 11.93
CA THR A 88 38.58 3.88 10.88
C THR A 88 37.32 4.49 10.29
N PHE A 89 37.31 5.82 10.27
CA PHE A 89 36.31 6.64 9.58
C PHE A 89 36.56 6.60 8.07
N SER A 90 35.48 6.57 7.29
CA SER A 90 35.52 6.92 5.88
C SER A 90 34.33 7.80 5.49
N GLU A 91 34.55 8.66 4.51
CA GLU A 91 33.49 9.51 3.94
C GLU A 91 32.47 8.66 3.18
N PHE A 92 31.27 9.21 3.02
CA PHE A 92 30.31 8.67 2.08
C PHE A 92 30.82 8.76 0.64
N SER A 93 30.70 7.67 -0.12
CA SER A 93 30.94 7.67 -1.56
C SER A 93 29.90 8.50 -2.31
N ALA A 94 30.18 8.88 -3.56
CA ALA A 94 29.20 9.60 -4.39
C ALA A 94 27.85 8.84 -4.52
N LEU A 95 27.90 7.51 -4.62
CA LEU A 95 26.70 6.67 -4.65
C LEU A 95 25.93 6.73 -3.32
N GLN A 96 26.63 6.63 -2.18
CA GLN A 96 25.98 6.73 -0.86
C GLN A 96 25.34 8.11 -0.67
N LYS A 97 26.00 9.20 -1.08
CA LYS A 97 25.44 10.57 -1.02
C LYS A 97 24.16 10.69 -1.84
N ALA A 98 24.19 10.22 -3.09
CA ALA A 98 23.02 10.25 -3.97
C ALA A 98 21.83 9.45 -3.40
N GLN A 99 22.10 8.26 -2.83
CA GLN A 99 21.05 7.43 -2.24
C GLN A 99 20.54 7.96 -0.90
N ALA A 100 21.39 8.61 -0.10
CA ALA A 100 20.98 9.28 1.13
C ALA A 100 20.05 10.46 0.82
N PHE A 101 20.33 11.23 -0.24
CA PHE A 101 19.43 12.28 -0.71
C PHE A 101 18.04 11.74 -1.06
N LEU A 102 17.95 10.64 -1.81
CA LEU A 102 16.66 10.02 -2.14
C LEU A 102 15.94 9.44 -0.92
N ALA A 103 16.66 8.99 0.10
CA ALA A 103 16.08 8.54 1.37
C ALA A 103 15.57 9.72 2.22
N LEU A 104 16.27 10.86 2.24
CA LEU A 104 15.78 12.10 2.85
C LEU A 104 14.51 12.58 2.13
N GLN A 105 14.55 12.59 0.79
CA GLN A 105 13.42 13.00 -0.03
C GLN A 105 12.15 12.19 0.27
N SER A 106 12.26 10.86 0.44
CA SER A 106 11.09 10.02 0.74
C SER A 106 10.48 10.28 2.13
N TRP A 107 11.25 10.77 3.10
CA TRP A 107 10.70 11.22 4.39
C TRP A 107 10.01 12.58 4.28
N SER A 108 10.59 13.54 3.54
CA SER A 108 9.96 14.86 3.32
C SER A 108 8.73 14.80 2.42
N ASP A 109 8.62 13.77 1.59
CA ASP A 109 7.43 13.54 0.78
C ASP A 109 6.19 13.31 1.65
N VAL A 110 6.33 12.60 2.78
CA VAL A 110 5.19 12.11 3.55
C VAL A 110 4.83 12.96 4.75
N ALA A 111 5.73 13.84 5.19
CA ALA A 111 5.53 14.71 6.36
C ALA A 111 6.09 16.11 6.14
N ASN A 112 5.66 17.10 6.93
CA ASN A 112 6.09 18.50 6.80
C ASN A 112 7.53 18.72 7.29
N LEU A 113 8.47 18.14 6.54
CA LEU A 113 9.91 18.21 6.73
C LEU A 113 10.55 18.83 5.49
N SER A 114 11.60 19.63 5.69
CA SER A 114 12.48 20.07 4.60
C SER A 114 13.92 19.69 4.90
N PHE A 115 14.67 19.32 3.86
CA PHE A 115 16.07 18.92 3.98
C PHE A 115 16.95 19.79 3.09
N THR A 116 17.93 20.46 3.69
CA THR A 116 18.86 21.34 2.95
C THR A 116 20.31 20.94 3.23
N GLU A 117 21.12 20.71 2.18
CA GLU A 117 22.54 20.42 2.37
C GLU A 117 23.27 21.66 2.89
N ALA A 118 23.76 21.60 4.13
CA ALA A 118 24.50 22.68 4.78
C ALA A 118 25.32 22.13 5.95
N ALA A 119 26.37 22.85 6.37
CA ALA A 119 27.24 22.41 7.46
C ALA A 119 26.53 22.34 8.83
N SER A 120 25.48 23.14 9.03
CA SER A 120 24.63 23.23 10.23
C SER A 120 23.51 24.24 9.97
N GLY A 121 22.46 24.25 10.80
CA GLY A 121 21.37 25.24 10.76
C GLY A 121 19.99 24.59 10.71
N GLY A 122 18.94 25.42 10.61
CA GLY A 122 17.55 24.98 10.73
C GLY A 122 17.18 24.59 12.16
N ASP A 123 16.11 23.80 12.28
CA ASP A 123 15.58 23.25 13.53
C ASP A 123 16.45 22.12 14.09
N GLY A 124 17.33 21.56 13.26
CA GLY A 124 18.21 20.44 13.56
C GLY A 124 19.19 20.14 12.44
N HIS A 125 20.17 19.29 12.74
CA HIS A 125 21.21 18.91 11.78
C HIS A 125 21.41 17.40 11.71
N LEU A 126 21.40 16.85 10.50
CA LEU A 126 21.69 15.45 10.21
C LEU A 126 23.10 15.30 9.63
N SER A 127 23.83 14.26 10.04
CA SER A 127 25.16 14.01 9.49
C SER A 127 25.43 12.52 9.27
N PHE A 128 26.16 12.22 8.21
CA PHE A 128 26.37 10.86 7.72
C PHE A 128 27.86 10.53 7.63
N GLY A 129 28.25 9.36 8.12
CA GLY A 129 29.63 8.85 8.05
C GLY A 129 29.72 7.34 8.06
N ASN A 130 30.83 6.79 7.58
CA ASN A 130 31.11 5.35 7.63
C ASN A 130 32.10 5.00 8.75
N TYR A 131 32.02 3.77 9.22
CA TYR A 131 32.94 3.17 10.19
C TYR A 131 33.26 1.71 9.82
N ASN A 132 34.32 1.11 10.38
CA ASN A 132 34.78 -0.22 9.93
C ASN A 132 34.86 -1.30 11.01
N VAL A 133 34.67 -0.97 12.29
CA VAL A 133 34.61 -1.96 13.39
C VAL A 133 33.16 -2.17 13.79
N SER A 134 32.64 -3.39 13.57
CA SER A 134 31.25 -3.73 13.90
C SER A 134 30.97 -3.57 15.40
N THR A 135 29.85 -2.93 15.71
CA THR A 135 29.26 -2.80 17.05
C THR A 135 28.09 -3.77 17.28
N GLY A 136 27.89 -4.72 16.35
CA GLY A 136 26.79 -5.68 16.35
C GLY A 136 25.69 -5.38 15.31
N GLY A 137 25.60 -4.14 14.82
CA GLY A 137 24.66 -3.71 13.77
C GLY A 137 25.33 -3.39 12.43
N ALA A 138 24.51 -3.30 11.38
CA ALA A 138 24.92 -2.85 10.04
C ALA A 138 25.08 -1.32 9.94
N ALA A 139 24.36 -0.60 10.77
CA ALA A 139 24.41 0.84 10.95
C ALA A 139 23.81 1.19 12.32
N PHE A 140 23.89 2.45 12.72
CA PHE A 140 23.16 3.01 13.85
C PHE A 140 23.03 4.53 13.72
N ALA A 141 22.02 5.10 14.40
CA ALA A 141 21.80 6.52 14.48
C ALA A 141 21.32 6.94 15.88
N TYR A 142 21.25 8.25 16.10
CA TYR A 142 20.81 8.83 17.36
C TYR A 142 19.47 9.56 17.19
N LEU A 143 18.52 9.22 18.06
CA LEU A 143 17.26 9.94 18.21
C LEU A 143 17.51 11.41 18.65
N PRO A 144 16.62 12.35 18.29
CA PRO A 144 16.71 13.76 18.68
C PRO A 144 16.37 13.93 20.18
N SER A 145 17.37 13.74 21.04
CA SER A 145 17.23 13.65 22.49
C SER A 145 17.71 14.89 23.26
N GLY A 146 18.21 15.91 22.55
CA GLY A 146 18.94 17.05 23.09
C GLY A 146 20.44 16.79 23.30
N SER A 147 21.00 15.72 22.73
CA SER A 147 22.41 15.35 22.90
C SER A 147 23.31 15.94 21.81
N SER A 148 24.63 15.95 22.02
CA SER A 148 25.60 16.33 20.99
C SER A 148 25.73 15.33 19.83
N TYR A 149 25.04 14.19 19.92
CA TYR A 149 25.06 13.13 18.90
C TYR A 149 23.79 13.11 18.04
N ASP A 150 22.80 13.93 18.39
CA ASP A 150 21.53 13.96 17.68
C ASP A 150 21.73 14.19 16.17
N GLY A 151 20.97 13.46 15.37
CA GLY A 151 21.05 13.52 13.91
C GLY A 151 22.28 12.87 13.28
N GLN A 152 23.23 12.33 14.07
CA GLN A 152 24.32 11.53 13.52
C GLN A 152 23.84 10.12 13.14
N SER A 153 24.22 9.66 11.96
CA SER A 153 24.01 8.29 11.48
C SER A 153 25.31 7.70 10.91
N TRP A 154 25.56 6.43 11.22
CA TRP A 154 26.83 5.76 11.02
C TRP A 154 26.64 4.40 10.35
N TYR A 155 27.41 4.11 9.31
CA TYR A 155 27.20 2.94 8.44
C TYR A 155 28.45 2.07 8.35
N LEU A 156 28.30 0.76 8.65
CA LEU A 156 29.41 -0.18 8.69
C LEU A 156 29.87 -0.51 7.27
N ILE A 157 31.17 -0.39 7.03
CA ILE A 157 31.86 -0.88 5.82
C ILE A 157 33.19 -1.53 6.23
N ASN A 158 33.33 -2.82 5.96
CA ASN A 158 34.60 -3.54 6.08
C ASN A 158 34.61 -4.78 5.17
N ASP A 159 35.70 -5.55 5.21
CA ASP A 159 35.87 -6.74 4.35
C ASP A 159 34.80 -7.83 4.57
N GLN A 160 34.12 -7.83 5.72
CA GLN A 160 33.07 -8.79 6.07
C GLN A 160 31.65 -8.26 5.81
N TYR A 161 31.49 -6.94 5.65
CA TYR A 161 30.20 -6.30 5.43
C TYR A 161 30.32 -5.13 4.47
N ARG A 162 29.88 -5.33 3.22
CA ARG A 162 29.97 -4.35 2.12
C ARG A 162 28.62 -3.92 1.56
N VAL A 163 27.51 -4.29 2.20
CA VAL A 163 26.15 -3.96 1.72
C VAL A 163 25.92 -2.45 1.64
N ASN A 164 26.45 -1.69 2.60
CA ASN A 164 26.34 -0.23 2.64
C ASN A 164 27.19 0.51 1.60
N GLU A 165 28.08 -0.18 0.87
CA GLU A 165 28.87 0.45 -0.20
C GLU A 165 28.06 0.69 -1.47
N THR A 166 27.05 -0.16 -1.71
CA THR A 166 26.25 -0.16 -2.94
C THR A 166 24.75 -0.02 -2.65
N PRO A 167 24.30 1.03 -1.92
CA PRO A 167 22.88 1.26 -1.76
C PRO A 167 22.23 1.51 -3.12
N GLY A 168 21.02 1.02 -3.30
CA GLY A 168 20.25 1.15 -4.53
C GLY A 168 18.81 0.75 -4.29
N ASN A 169 17.91 1.20 -5.16
CA ASN A 169 16.48 0.92 -5.04
C ASN A 169 16.20 -0.58 -4.85
N GLY A 170 15.36 -0.92 -3.87
CA GLY A 170 14.95 -2.29 -3.59
C GLY A 170 15.96 -3.12 -2.80
N ASN A 171 17.14 -2.59 -2.45
CA ASN A 171 18.17 -3.33 -1.72
C ASN A 171 18.31 -2.89 -0.25
N TYR A 172 18.97 -3.75 0.54
CA TYR A 172 19.10 -3.54 1.98
C TYR A 172 19.94 -2.31 2.35
N GLY A 173 20.91 -1.92 1.52
CA GLY A 173 21.71 -0.71 1.75
C GLY A 173 20.88 0.56 1.67
N ARG A 174 19.95 0.66 0.69
CA ARG A 174 19.01 1.78 0.59
C ARG A 174 18.00 1.77 1.75
N GLN A 175 17.45 0.61 2.12
CA GLN A 175 16.57 0.51 3.29
C GLN A 175 17.30 0.94 4.58
N THR A 176 18.57 0.57 4.74
CA THR A 176 19.38 0.97 5.90
C THR A 176 19.56 2.49 5.99
N LEU A 177 19.78 3.18 4.86
CA LEU A 177 19.81 4.65 4.84
C LEU A 177 18.48 5.23 5.35
N THR A 178 17.35 4.79 4.80
CA THR A 178 16.02 5.27 5.18
C THR A 178 15.70 4.98 6.64
N HIS A 179 16.12 3.80 7.15
CA HIS A 179 15.96 3.38 8.54
C HIS A 179 16.71 4.28 9.52
N GLU A 180 18.00 4.52 9.29
CA GLU A 180 18.79 5.36 10.19
C GLU A 180 18.38 6.84 10.15
N ILE A 181 17.87 7.31 9.01
CA ILE A 181 17.22 8.63 8.93
C ILE A 181 15.94 8.62 9.78
N GLY A 182 15.12 7.58 9.74
CA GLY A 182 13.94 7.42 10.60
C GLY A 182 14.27 7.53 12.09
N HIS A 183 15.34 6.88 12.55
CA HIS A 183 15.87 7.09 13.92
C HIS A 183 16.26 8.55 14.17
N SER A 184 16.98 9.17 13.23
CA SER A 184 17.39 10.57 13.36
C SER A 184 16.20 11.54 13.39
N LEU A 185 15.04 11.13 12.89
CA LEU A 185 13.77 11.84 12.93
C LEU A 185 12.91 11.50 14.16
N GLY A 186 13.29 10.56 15.01
CA GLY A 186 12.58 10.23 16.25
C GLY A 186 11.85 8.88 16.29
N LEU A 187 11.88 8.10 15.21
CA LEU A 187 11.22 6.80 15.16
C LEU A 187 12.11 5.73 15.80
N SER A 188 11.58 4.96 16.74
CA SER A 188 12.29 3.80 17.29
C SER A 188 11.98 2.53 16.49
N HIS A 189 12.75 1.46 16.69
CA HIS A 189 12.28 0.12 16.30
C HIS A 189 10.90 -0.15 16.95
N PRO A 190 9.96 -0.83 16.27
CA PRO A 190 8.64 -1.08 16.83
C PRO A 190 8.66 -1.91 18.13
N GLY A 191 9.66 -2.76 18.33
CA GLY A 191 9.89 -3.49 19.58
C GLY A 191 11.11 -3.01 20.36
N ALA A 192 11.25 -3.50 21.60
CA ALA A 192 12.41 -3.25 22.47
C ALA A 192 13.58 -4.20 22.17
N TYR A 193 14.12 -4.13 20.96
CA TYR A 193 15.29 -4.90 20.53
C TYR A 193 16.33 -4.00 19.87
N ASN A 194 17.58 -4.47 19.86
CA ASN A 194 18.69 -3.79 19.21
C ASN A 194 19.73 -4.80 18.72
N ALA A 195 20.34 -4.56 17.57
CA ALA A 195 21.45 -5.37 17.08
C ALA A 195 22.63 -5.33 18.06
N GLY A 196 23.32 -6.45 18.22
CA GLY A 196 24.42 -6.60 19.18
C GLY A 196 23.99 -6.78 20.66
N ASN A 197 22.70 -6.65 20.99
CA ASN A 197 22.18 -6.92 22.33
C ASN A 197 21.36 -8.22 22.37
N GLY A 198 22.03 -9.33 22.70
CA GLY A 198 21.42 -10.66 22.66
C GLY A 198 21.14 -11.15 21.23
N ASN A 199 20.22 -12.11 21.11
CA ASN A 199 19.79 -12.69 19.83
C ASN A 199 18.28 -12.50 19.66
N PRO A 200 17.80 -11.26 19.44
CA PRO A 200 16.38 -11.01 19.33
C PRO A 200 15.81 -11.75 18.12
N THR A 201 14.57 -12.19 18.23
CA THR A 201 13.80 -12.87 17.19
C THR A 201 12.44 -12.22 17.05
N TYR A 202 11.69 -12.55 16.00
CA TYR A 202 10.29 -12.10 15.87
C TYR A 202 9.39 -12.54 17.05
N LYS A 203 9.80 -13.51 17.88
CA LYS A 203 9.05 -13.82 19.12
C LYS A 203 9.10 -12.68 20.14
N ASP A 204 10.12 -11.83 20.05
CA ASP A 204 10.36 -10.70 20.94
C ASP A 204 9.68 -9.41 20.45
N ALA A 205 9.03 -9.44 19.28
CA ALA A 205 8.21 -8.34 18.78
C ALA A 205 6.99 -8.09 19.69
N SER A 206 6.64 -6.82 19.90
CA SER A 206 5.57 -6.41 20.81
C SER A 206 4.16 -6.62 20.23
N TYR A 207 4.02 -6.57 18.92
CA TYR A 207 2.77 -6.78 18.19
C TYR A 207 3.04 -7.52 16.87
N ALA A 208 1.99 -8.07 16.25
CA ALA A 208 2.15 -8.94 15.09
C ALA A 208 2.71 -8.23 13.85
N GLN A 209 2.26 -7.01 13.58
CA GLN A 209 2.64 -6.21 12.41
C GLN A 209 4.03 -5.56 12.53
N ASP A 210 4.81 -5.85 13.57
CA ASP A 210 6.24 -5.51 13.63
C ASP A 210 7.00 -6.39 12.63
N THR A 211 6.92 -6.04 11.35
CA THR A 211 7.67 -6.65 10.26
C THR A 211 7.99 -5.58 9.22
N ARG A 212 8.96 -5.89 8.35
CA ARG A 212 9.30 -5.08 7.17
C ARG A 212 8.20 -5.06 6.11
N GLY A 213 7.05 -5.70 6.36
CA GLY A 213 5.84 -5.52 5.56
C GLY A 213 5.07 -4.24 5.91
N TYR A 214 5.23 -3.71 7.13
CA TYR A 214 4.49 -2.55 7.61
C TYR A 214 5.38 -1.37 8.02
N SER A 215 6.59 -1.66 8.50
CA SER A 215 7.56 -0.65 8.93
C SER A 215 8.98 -1.04 8.54
N LEU A 216 9.70 -0.16 7.86
CA LEU A 216 11.13 -0.33 7.60
C LEU A 216 11.98 -0.19 8.87
N MET A 217 11.40 0.32 9.97
CA MET A 217 12.03 0.33 11.30
C MET A 217 12.08 -1.07 11.94
N SER A 218 11.40 -2.07 11.37
CA SER A 218 11.41 -3.43 11.87
C SER A 218 12.67 -4.24 11.48
N TYR A 219 13.07 -5.15 12.36
CA TYR A 219 14.10 -6.15 12.07
C TYR A 219 13.56 -7.39 11.35
N TRP A 220 12.24 -7.60 11.40
CA TRP A 220 11.66 -8.90 11.08
C TRP A 220 11.18 -8.95 9.63
N SER A 221 11.42 -10.08 8.95
CA SER A 221 10.94 -10.26 7.58
C SER A 221 9.42 -10.14 7.51
N GLU A 222 8.95 -9.54 6.43
CA GLU A 222 7.56 -9.44 5.98
C GLU A 222 6.87 -10.80 5.96
N SER A 223 7.62 -11.88 5.68
CA SER A 223 7.07 -13.25 5.64
C SER A 223 6.51 -13.75 6.97
N ASN A 224 6.85 -13.11 8.11
CA ASN A 224 6.21 -13.43 9.39
C ASN A 224 4.71 -13.10 9.37
N THR A 225 4.27 -12.14 8.55
CA THR A 225 2.88 -11.67 8.47
C THR A 225 2.19 -12.05 7.16
N GLY A 226 2.78 -12.95 6.37
CA GLY A 226 2.16 -13.52 5.16
C GLY A 226 2.53 -12.81 3.85
N GLN A 227 3.14 -11.62 3.93
CA GLN A 227 3.71 -10.94 2.77
C GLN A 227 4.92 -11.69 2.19
N ASN A 228 5.27 -11.39 0.94
CA ASN A 228 6.44 -11.94 0.29
C ASN A 228 7.00 -10.96 -0.74
N PHE A 229 8.19 -10.41 -0.47
CA PHE A 229 8.86 -9.46 -1.35
C PHE A 229 9.92 -10.12 -2.25
N SER A 230 9.81 -11.44 -2.45
CA SER A 230 10.72 -12.21 -3.28
C SER A 230 10.08 -12.64 -4.59
N LYS A 231 10.83 -12.45 -5.68
CA LYS A 231 10.48 -12.89 -7.04
C LYS A 231 11.74 -13.31 -7.79
N ASP A 232 11.62 -14.32 -8.65
CA ASP A 232 12.71 -14.86 -9.47
C ASP A 232 13.97 -15.21 -8.65
N GLY A 233 13.79 -15.72 -7.43
CA GLY A 233 14.87 -16.15 -6.54
C GLY A 233 15.60 -15.03 -5.79
N GLY A 234 15.16 -13.77 -5.88
CA GLY A 234 15.72 -12.65 -5.12
C GLY A 234 14.67 -11.89 -4.31
N GLY A 235 15.02 -11.49 -3.09
CA GLY A 235 14.21 -10.59 -2.26
C GLY A 235 14.33 -9.11 -2.66
N ALA A 236 13.42 -8.29 -2.16
CA ALA A 236 13.45 -6.83 -2.23
C ALA A 236 13.19 -6.23 -0.85
N TYR A 237 13.64 -5.00 -0.66
CA TYR A 237 13.46 -4.21 0.56
C TYR A 237 12.85 -2.86 0.20
N ALA A 238 11.89 -2.38 1.00
CA ALA A 238 11.33 -1.05 0.83
C ALA A 238 12.42 0.02 0.91
N SER A 239 12.49 0.90 -0.09
CA SER A 239 13.44 2.02 -0.14
C SER A 239 12.92 3.30 0.55
N ALA A 240 11.62 3.36 0.83
CA ALA A 240 10.89 4.51 1.36
C ALA A 240 10.01 4.09 2.55
N PRO A 241 9.54 5.05 3.37
CA PRO A 241 8.61 4.78 4.48
C PRO A 241 7.44 3.89 4.07
N LEU A 242 7.14 2.89 4.89
CA LEU A 242 5.96 2.04 4.77
C LEU A 242 4.81 2.59 5.62
N MET A 243 3.62 1.99 5.55
CA MET A 243 2.39 2.52 6.14
C MET A 243 2.54 2.94 7.62
N ASP A 244 3.12 2.10 8.47
CA ASP A 244 3.27 2.43 9.90
C ASP A 244 4.33 3.52 10.12
N ASP A 245 5.34 3.59 9.24
CA ASP A 245 6.35 4.64 9.26
C ASP A 245 5.76 6.00 8.88
N ILE A 246 4.90 6.03 7.86
CA ILE A 246 4.18 7.23 7.39
C ILE A 246 3.29 7.76 8.51
N VAL A 247 2.45 6.92 9.11
CA VAL A 247 1.57 7.34 10.21
C VAL A 247 2.40 7.85 11.41
N ALA A 248 3.54 7.20 11.73
CA ALA A 248 4.42 7.64 12.81
C ALA A 248 5.06 9.00 12.53
N VAL A 249 5.68 9.20 11.36
CA VAL A 249 6.35 10.48 11.07
C VAL A 249 5.36 11.63 10.92
N GLN A 250 4.16 11.37 10.40
CA GLN A 250 3.08 12.36 10.33
C GLN A 250 2.52 12.73 11.70
N LYS A 251 2.49 11.81 12.67
CA LYS A 251 2.15 12.16 14.06
C LYS A 251 3.17 13.11 14.71
N LEU A 252 4.44 13.06 14.28
CA LEU A 252 5.47 13.98 14.77
C LEU A 252 5.44 15.34 14.07
N TYR A 253 5.29 15.33 12.74
CA TYR A 253 5.58 16.53 11.92
C TYR A 253 4.38 17.00 11.07
N GLY A 254 3.25 16.29 11.10
CA GLY A 254 2.10 16.56 10.25
C GLY A 254 2.24 15.98 8.84
N ALA A 255 1.11 15.68 8.22
CA ALA A 255 1.01 15.20 6.85
C ALA A 255 1.36 16.29 5.83
N ASN A 256 2.11 15.92 4.79
CA ASN A 256 2.48 16.83 3.70
C ASN A 256 1.55 16.66 2.50
N HIS A 257 0.47 17.45 2.48
CA HIS A 257 -0.50 17.45 1.38
C HIS A 257 -0.06 18.25 0.15
N GLU A 258 1.12 18.89 0.16
CA GLU A 258 1.67 19.53 -1.05
C GLU A 258 2.30 18.48 -1.99
N THR A 259 2.66 17.32 -1.44
CA THR A 259 3.31 16.25 -2.21
C THR A 259 2.32 15.63 -3.17
N ARG A 260 2.65 15.68 -4.47
CA ARG A 260 1.90 15.00 -5.54
C ARG A 260 0.42 15.39 -5.60
N ALA A 261 0.06 16.61 -5.18
CA ALA A 261 -1.32 17.11 -5.14
C ALA A 261 -2.04 17.32 -6.51
N ASP A 262 -1.49 16.76 -7.58
CA ASP A 262 -2.02 16.76 -8.95
C ASP A 262 -2.09 15.28 -9.43
N ASP A 263 -2.76 15.01 -10.55
CA ASP A 263 -2.91 13.64 -11.10
C ASP A 263 -1.59 12.86 -11.22
N THR A 264 -1.47 11.80 -10.41
CA THR A 264 -0.26 11.02 -10.24
C THR A 264 -0.45 9.56 -10.68
N VAL A 265 0.50 9.06 -11.46
CA VAL A 265 0.58 7.65 -11.87
C VAL A 265 1.69 6.95 -11.09
N TYR A 266 1.35 5.85 -10.44
CA TYR A 266 2.25 4.97 -9.69
C TYR A 266 2.41 3.64 -10.43
N GLY A 267 3.59 3.02 -10.38
CA GLY A 267 3.88 1.77 -11.09
C GLY A 267 4.48 2.02 -12.49
N PHE A 268 3.93 1.39 -13.52
CA PHE A 268 4.32 1.66 -14.91
C PHE A 268 3.90 3.09 -15.29
N ASN A 269 4.60 3.65 -16.28
CA ASN A 269 4.31 5.01 -16.77
C ASN A 269 4.34 6.12 -15.69
N SER A 270 5.01 5.85 -14.56
CA SER A 270 4.95 6.73 -13.39
C SER A 270 5.52 8.13 -13.68
N ASN A 271 4.80 9.15 -13.19
CA ASN A 271 5.21 10.55 -13.21
C ASN A 271 5.71 11.05 -11.83
N THR A 272 5.81 10.17 -10.83
CA THR A 272 6.17 10.52 -9.43
C THR A 272 7.56 11.12 -9.27
N GLY A 273 8.47 10.86 -10.22
CA GLY A 273 9.89 11.17 -10.08
C GLY A 273 10.54 10.43 -8.90
N ARG A 274 9.99 9.28 -8.48
CA ARG A 274 10.55 8.43 -7.41
C ARG A 274 10.89 7.05 -7.95
N ASP A 275 12.09 6.57 -7.63
CA ASP A 275 12.57 5.26 -8.07
C ASP A 275 11.75 4.12 -7.48
N PHE A 276 11.34 4.23 -6.22
CA PHE A 276 10.57 3.20 -5.51
C PHE A 276 9.11 3.08 -5.94
N TYR A 277 8.52 4.12 -6.54
CA TYR A 277 7.17 4.08 -7.12
C TYR A 277 7.14 3.65 -8.59
N SER A 278 8.30 3.57 -9.27
CA SER A 278 8.35 3.36 -10.72
C SER A 278 8.66 1.91 -11.09
N ALA A 279 7.83 1.32 -11.95
CA ALA A 279 8.11 0.08 -12.67
C ALA A 279 8.63 0.37 -14.07
N SER A 280 9.68 -0.36 -14.48
CA SER A 280 10.31 -0.18 -15.79
C SER A 280 10.26 -1.44 -16.66
N SER A 281 9.83 -2.57 -16.09
CA SER A 281 9.66 -3.84 -16.79
C SER A 281 8.83 -4.82 -15.97
N ALA A 282 8.36 -5.90 -16.60
CA ALA A 282 7.69 -7.02 -15.91
C ALA A 282 8.54 -7.69 -14.80
N ALA A 283 9.86 -7.47 -14.77
CA ALA A 283 10.78 -7.98 -13.74
C ALA A 283 10.93 -7.04 -12.53
N SER A 284 10.37 -5.82 -12.59
CA SER A 284 10.38 -4.88 -11.47
C SER A 284 9.77 -5.51 -10.21
N LYS A 285 10.37 -5.21 -9.04
CA LYS A 285 9.88 -5.62 -7.72
C LYS A 285 9.50 -4.34 -6.96
N LEU A 286 8.22 -4.03 -6.98
CA LEU A 286 7.68 -2.84 -6.31
C LEU A 286 7.47 -3.16 -4.83
N VAL A 287 7.99 -2.32 -3.94
CA VAL A 287 7.69 -2.39 -2.50
C VAL A 287 7.54 -0.96 -2.00
N PHE A 288 6.30 -0.51 -1.82
CA PHE A 288 6.00 0.86 -1.42
C PHE A 288 4.66 1.01 -0.70
N SER A 289 4.50 2.13 -0.01
CA SER A 289 3.23 2.64 0.48
C SER A 289 2.96 3.99 -0.18
N VAL A 290 1.78 4.18 -0.75
CA VAL A 290 1.40 5.43 -1.44
C VAL A 290 1.09 6.49 -0.41
N TRP A 291 1.78 7.62 -0.52
CA TRP A 291 1.35 8.88 0.07
C TRP A 291 1.06 9.84 -1.07
N ASP A 292 -0.14 10.41 -1.09
CA ASP A 292 -0.56 11.38 -2.09
C ASP A 292 -1.33 12.53 -1.40
N GLY A 293 -1.12 13.76 -1.87
CA GLY A 293 -1.75 14.97 -1.37
C GLY A 293 -3.12 15.25 -2.00
N GLY A 294 -3.44 14.60 -3.13
CA GLY A 294 -4.70 14.73 -3.86
C GLY A 294 -4.47 14.75 -5.37
N GLY A 295 -5.57 14.80 -6.15
CA GLY A 295 -5.51 14.67 -7.60
C GLY A 295 -6.49 13.60 -8.05
N ASN A 296 -6.38 13.17 -9.30
CA ASN A 296 -6.99 11.94 -9.81
C ASN A 296 -5.88 10.94 -10.16
N ASP A 297 -5.65 9.99 -9.26
CA ASP A 297 -4.45 9.18 -9.23
C ASP A 297 -4.69 7.76 -9.75
N THR A 298 -3.62 7.13 -10.24
CA THR A 298 -3.70 5.80 -10.87
C THR A 298 -2.61 4.87 -10.36
N LEU A 299 -3.00 3.66 -9.94
CA LEU A 299 -2.09 2.52 -9.84
C LEU A 299 -2.02 1.81 -11.20
N ASP A 300 -0.94 2.03 -11.96
CA ASP A 300 -0.72 1.39 -13.26
C ASP A 300 0.21 0.18 -13.12
N PHE A 301 -0.37 -1.02 -13.21
CA PHE A 301 0.34 -2.29 -13.15
C PHE A 301 0.27 -3.08 -14.47
N SER A 302 -0.02 -2.38 -15.57
CA SER A 302 -0.23 -2.93 -16.92
C SER A 302 0.89 -3.78 -17.49
N GLY A 303 2.14 -3.50 -17.10
CA GLY A 303 3.30 -4.23 -17.60
C GLY A 303 3.57 -5.57 -16.91
N PHE A 304 2.75 -5.99 -15.94
CA PHE A 304 2.87 -7.30 -15.30
C PHE A 304 2.02 -8.38 -15.97
N THR A 305 2.44 -9.64 -15.83
CA THR A 305 1.77 -10.81 -16.44
C THR A 305 1.33 -11.84 -15.41
N GLN A 306 1.70 -11.64 -14.15
CA GLN A 306 1.22 -12.45 -13.03
C GLN A 306 -0.18 -12.01 -12.67
N ASN A 307 -1.00 -12.92 -12.16
CA ASN A 307 -2.27 -12.55 -11.53
C ASN A 307 -2.00 -11.60 -10.35
N GLN A 308 -2.73 -10.50 -10.32
CA GLN A 308 -2.60 -9.44 -9.33
C GLN A 308 -3.86 -9.31 -8.50
N LYS A 309 -3.71 -8.70 -7.33
CA LYS A 309 -4.85 -8.27 -6.53
C LYS A 309 -4.61 -6.85 -6.05
N ILE A 310 -5.42 -5.92 -6.54
CA ILE A 310 -5.24 -4.48 -6.39
C ILE A 310 -6.41 -3.95 -5.56
N ASN A 311 -6.11 -3.20 -4.51
CA ASN A 311 -7.09 -2.59 -3.62
C ASN A 311 -6.77 -1.11 -3.45
N LEU A 312 -7.73 -0.24 -3.80
CA LEU A 312 -7.62 1.21 -3.74
C LEU A 312 -8.06 1.82 -2.40
N ASN A 313 -8.54 1.01 -1.46
CA ASN A 313 -8.95 1.52 -0.15
C ASN A 313 -7.74 1.98 0.67
N GLU A 314 -7.89 3.08 1.40
CA GLU A 314 -6.86 3.52 2.36
C GLU A 314 -6.55 2.43 3.39
N GLY A 315 -5.29 2.34 3.82
CA GLY A 315 -4.84 1.33 4.79
C GLY A 315 -4.83 -0.11 4.25
N SER A 316 -5.19 -0.32 2.98
CA SER A 316 -5.18 -1.64 2.35
C SER A 316 -3.80 -2.02 1.79
N PHE A 317 -3.68 -3.29 1.41
CA PHE A 317 -2.50 -3.87 0.77
C PHE A 317 -2.89 -4.59 -0.52
N SER A 318 -1.95 -4.62 -1.47
CA SER A 318 -2.09 -5.21 -2.79
C SER A 318 -0.98 -6.24 -3.08
N ASP A 319 -1.35 -7.27 -3.84
CA ASP A 319 -0.46 -8.32 -4.36
C ASP A 319 -0.10 -7.96 -5.82
N VAL A 320 1.08 -7.39 -6.06
CA VAL A 320 1.41 -6.75 -7.34
C VAL A 320 2.65 -7.38 -7.98
N GLY A 321 2.58 -7.65 -9.28
CA GLY A 321 3.73 -8.12 -10.07
C GLY A 321 4.34 -9.43 -9.58
N GLY A 322 3.55 -10.32 -8.96
CA GLY A 322 3.99 -11.60 -8.43
C GLY A 322 4.62 -11.57 -7.04
N LEU A 323 4.61 -10.42 -6.36
CA LEU A 323 4.85 -10.29 -4.93
C LEU A 323 3.51 -10.35 -4.16
N VAL A 324 3.56 -10.41 -2.83
CA VAL A 324 2.37 -10.49 -1.95
C VAL A 324 2.44 -9.40 -0.89
N GLY A 325 1.38 -8.59 -0.80
CA GLY A 325 1.22 -7.47 0.15
C GLY A 325 2.35 -6.43 0.07
N ASN A 326 2.84 -6.16 -1.13
CA ASN A 326 4.02 -5.34 -1.40
C ASN A 326 3.70 -3.88 -1.77
N VAL A 327 2.46 -3.62 -2.18
CA VAL A 327 1.95 -2.26 -2.41
C VAL A 327 0.88 -1.98 -1.36
N SER A 328 0.85 -0.77 -0.82
CA SER A 328 -0.18 -0.35 0.13
C SER A 328 -0.58 1.11 -0.10
N VAL A 329 -1.74 1.49 0.41
CA VAL A 329 -2.24 2.88 0.39
C VAL A 329 -2.16 3.41 1.82
N ALA A 330 -1.47 4.52 2.05
CA ALA A 330 -1.41 5.10 3.40
C ALA A 330 -2.78 5.61 3.85
N LEU A 331 -2.95 5.77 5.17
CA LEU A 331 -4.18 6.36 5.72
C LEU A 331 -4.33 7.82 5.29
N GLY A 332 -5.56 8.23 4.99
CA GLY A 332 -5.92 9.56 4.52
C GLY A 332 -5.67 9.80 3.03
N VAL A 333 -5.26 8.78 2.28
CA VAL A 333 -5.03 8.86 0.82
C VAL A 333 -6.24 8.26 0.10
N THR A 334 -6.75 8.98 -0.89
CA THR A 334 -7.74 8.46 -1.85
C THR A 334 -7.03 8.18 -3.16
N LEU A 335 -7.31 7.04 -3.78
CA LEU A 335 -6.83 6.70 -5.12
C LEU A 335 -8.04 6.41 -6.00
N GLU A 336 -8.08 7.00 -7.18
CA GLU A 336 -9.25 6.95 -8.03
C GLU A 336 -9.19 5.78 -9.02
N ASN A 337 -8.01 5.40 -9.49
CA ASN A 337 -7.91 4.52 -10.65
C ASN A 337 -6.92 3.36 -10.47
N ALA A 338 -7.21 2.24 -11.14
CA ALA A 338 -6.32 1.09 -11.20
C ALA A 338 -6.32 0.46 -12.60
N ILE A 339 -5.13 0.07 -13.06
CA ILE A 339 -4.94 -0.67 -14.31
C ILE A 339 -4.24 -1.99 -13.97
N GLY A 340 -4.94 -3.10 -14.18
CA GLY A 340 -4.43 -4.46 -14.11
C GLY A 340 -3.47 -4.77 -15.27
N GLY A 341 -2.99 -6.01 -15.32
CA GLY A 341 -1.98 -6.49 -16.26
C GLY A 341 -2.55 -7.39 -17.34
N SER A 342 -1.74 -8.36 -17.76
CA SER A 342 -2.17 -9.43 -18.68
C SER A 342 -2.51 -10.75 -17.96
N GLY A 343 -2.57 -10.74 -16.63
CA GLY A 343 -2.92 -11.89 -15.79
C GLY A 343 -4.42 -11.91 -15.49
N ASN A 344 -4.89 -12.91 -14.75
CA ASN A 344 -6.27 -12.88 -14.25
C ASN A 344 -6.27 -12.12 -12.93
N ASP A 345 -6.65 -10.86 -12.97
CA ASP A 345 -6.48 -9.90 -11.90
C ASP A 345 -7.77 -9.70 -11.11
N LEU A 346 -7.61 -9.22 -9.88
CA LEU A 346 -8.71 -8.85 -8.99
C LEU A 346 -8.54 -7.39 -8.61
N LEU A 347 -9.48 -6.52 -9.00
CA LEU A 347 -9.44 -5.09 -8.74
C LEU A 347 -10.60 -4.69 -7.82
N ILE A 348 -10.26 -4.00 -6.73
CA ILE A 348 -11.19 -3.43 -5.75
C ILE A 348 -10.99 -1.92 -5.72
N GLY A 349 -12.03 -1.17 -6.09
CA GLY A 349 -12.11 0.26 -5.90
C GLY A 349 -12.43 0.65 -4.46
N ASN A 350 -12.90 1.87 -4.25
CA ASN A 350 -13.18 2.43 -2.93
C ASN A 350 -14.56 3.11 -2.89
N ALA A 351 -14.68 4.25 -2.20
CA ALA A 351 -15.95 4.98 -2.07
C ALA A 351 -16.04 6.19 -3.03
N ALA A 352 -14.97 6.48 -3.77
CA ALA A 352 -14.94 7.50 -4.82
C ALA A 352 -15.34 6.89 -6.16
N ALA A 353 -15.67 7.73 -7.14
CA ALA A 353 -15.88 7.26 -8.51
C ALA A 353 -14.55 6.77 -9.10
N ASN A 354 -14.45 5.48 -9.40
CA ASN A 354 -13.22 4.85 -9.86
C ASN A 354 -13.21 4.55 -11.36
N ILE A 355 -12.01 4.57 -11.96
CA ILE A 355 -11.74 3.94 -13.26
C ILE A 355 -10.92 2.67 -13.01
N LEU A 356 -11.54 1.52 -13.26
CA LEU A 356 -10.89 0.22 -13.12
C LEU A 356 -10.76 -0.44 -14.49
N GLU A 357 -9.53 -0.73 -14.90
CA GLU A 357 -9.21 -1.44 -16.15
C GLU A 357 -8.57 -2.79 -15.83
N GLY A 358 -9.24 -3.90 -16.13
CA GLY A 358 -8.73 -5.26 -15.90
C GLY A 358 -7.52 -5.57 -16.77
N GLY A 359 -7.64 -5.29 -18.07
CA GLY A 359 -6.57 -5.43 -19.05
C GLY A 359 -6.79 -6.64 -19.94
N ALA A 360 -5.91 -7.63 -19.87
CA ALA A 360 -6.14 -8.90 -20.55
C ALA A 360 -6.09 -10.03 -19.52
N GLY A 361 -6.87 -11.07 -19.72
CA GLY A 361 -7.07 -12.09 -18.70
C GLY A 361 -8.54 -12.16 -18.31
N ASN A 362 -8.88 -13.10 -17.44
CA ASN A 362 -10.23 -13.18 -16.90
C ASN A 362 -10.26 -12.46 -15.56
N ASP A 363 -10.66 -11.21 -15.56
CA ASP A 363 -10.52 -10.30 -14.44
C ASP A 363 -11.80 -10.25 -13.58
N ILE A 364 -11.63 -9.91 -12.30
CA ILE A 364 -12.73 -9.68 -11.36
C ILE A 364 -12.64 -8.23 -10.88
N LEU A 365 -13.64 -7.43 -11.22
CA LEU A 365 -13.70 -6.02 -10.89
C LEU A 365 -14.82 -5.76 -9.88
N TYR A 366 -14.53 -5.03 -8.81
CA TYR A 366 -15.48 -4.53 -7.83
C TYR A 366 -15.26 -3.02 -7.67
N GLY A 367 -16.18 -2.22 -8.20
CA GLY A 367 -16.11 -0.75 -8.14
C GLY A 367 -16.09 -0.24 -6.70
N GLY A 368 -16.97 -0.79 -5.86
CA GLY A 368 -17.18 -0.27 -4.53
C GLY A 368 -18.35 0.70 -4.56
N GLY A 369 -18.30 1.76 -3.78
CA GLY A 369 -19.32 2.81 -3.84
C GLY A 369 -18.85 3.94 -4.73
N GLY A 370 -19.74 4.53 -5.53
CA GLY A 370 -19.33 5.53 -6.49
C GLY A 370 -20.28 5.51 -7.69
N GLY A 371 -19.92 6.23 -8.74
CA GLY A 371 -20.46 5.99 -10.06
C GLY A 371 -19.29 5.60 -10.93
N ASP A 372 -18.95 4.32 -10.93
CA ASP A 372 -17.67 3.83 -11.43
C ASP A 372 -17.70 3.58 -12.93
N SER A 373 -16.53 3.64 -13.56
CA SER A 373 -16.33 3.21 -14.94
C SER A 373 -15.42 2.00 -14.96
N LEU A 374 -15.94 0.89 -15.48
CA LEU A 374 -15.32 -0.43 -15.36
C LEU A 374 -15.04 -0.97 -16.76
N TRP A 375 -13.78 -1.29 -17.05
CA TRP A 375 -13.35 -1.95 -18.28
C TRP A 375 -12.82 -3.34 -17.94
N GLY A 376 -13.48 -4.38 -18.44
CA GLY A 376 -12.95 -5.74 -18.30
C GLY A 376 -11.72 -5.93 -19.18
N GLY A 377 -11.80 -5.43 -20.42
CA GLY A 377 -10.78 -5.60 -21.42
C GLY A 377 -10.93 -6.93 -22.16
N ALA A 378 -9.82 -7.63 -22.36
CA ALA A 378 -9.79 -8.85 -23.15
C ALA A 378 -9.82 -10.10 -22.28
N GLY A 379 -10.96 -10.77 -22.19
CA GLY A 379 -11.10 -12.07 -21.54
C GLY A 379 -12.51 -12.26 -21.06
N ALA A 380 -12.75 -13.22 -20.17
CA ALA A 380 -14.07 -13.44 -19.60
C ALA A 380 -14.12 -12.80 -18.22
N ASP A 381 -14.64 -11.58 -18.17
CA ASP A 381 -14.53 -10.71 -17.00
C ASP A 381 -15.79 -10.75 -16.14
N THR A 382 -15.62 -10.51 -14.84
CA THR A 382 -16.73 -10.52 -13.88
C THR A 382 -16.78 -9.21 -13.10
N PHE A 383 -17.88 -8.48 -13.26
CA PHE A 383 -18.17 -7.23 -12.57
C PHE A 383 -19.05 -7.52 -11.36
N VAL A 384 -18.49 -7.41 -10.16
CA VAL A 384 -19.11 -7.85 -8.91
C VAL A 384 -19.74 -6.68 -8.17
N PHE A 385 -20.95 -6.90 -7.64
CA PHE A 385 -21.68 -5.97 -6.79
C PHE A 385 -22.08 -6.66 -5.48
N GLY A 386 -21.66 -6.07 -4.35
CA GLY A 386 -21.79 -6.62 -3.01
C GLY A 386 -22.86 -5.93 -2.17
N ALA A 387 -23.14 -4.65 -2.44
CA ALA A 387 -24.18 -3.87 -1.79
C ALA A 387 -25.00 -3.05 -2.78
N ALA A 388 -26.25 -2.73 -2.43
CA ALA A 388 -27.10 -1.87 -3.25
C ALA A 388 -26.50 -0.46 -3.42
N SER A 389 -25.73 0.00 -2.43
CA SER A 389 -25.01 1.28 -2.46
C SER A 389 -23.83 1.28 -3.43
N ASP A 390 -23.41 0.12 -3.93
CA ASP A 390 -22.28 0.05 -4.85
C ASP A 390 -22.63 0.75 -6.18
N SER A 391 -23.88 0.60 -6.64
CA SER A 391 -24.33 1.19 -7.90
C SER A 391 -25.79 1.62 -7.81
N THR A 392 -25.99 2.89 -7.48
CA THR A 392 -27.31 3.47 -7.21
C THR A 392 -27.96 4.00 -8.48
N PHE A 393 -29.27 4.34 -8.43
CA PHE A 393 -29.92 4.96 -9.59
C PHE A 393 -29.37 6.35 -9.94
N ASP A 394 -28.96 7.13 -8.93
CA ASP A 394 -28.46 8.51 -9.12
C ASP A 394 -26.98 8.55 -9.51
N ALA A 395 -26.22 7.52 -9.11
CA ALA A 395 -24.83 7.30 -9.49
C ALA A 395 -24.66 5.82 -9.84
N PRO A 396 -25.07 5.40 -11.05
CA PRO A 396 -24.89 4.04 -11.52
C PRO A 396 -23.49 3.85 -12.10
N ASP A 397 -22.95 2.67 -11.88
CA ASP A 397 -21.76 2.19 -12.56
C ASP A 397 -22.04 1.95 -14.05
N TRP A 398 -20.98 2.13 -14.82
CA TRP A 398 -20.96 1.84 -16.24
C TRP A 398 -19.84 0.84 -16.56
N ILE A 399 -20.24 -0.31 -17.08
CA ILE A 399 -19.32 -1.27 -17.67
C ILE A 399 -19.10 -0.90 -19.13
N MET A 400 -17.88 -0.52 -19.49
CA MET A 400 -17.59 0.28 -20.66
C MET A 400 -17.27 -0.53 -21.93
N ASP A 401 -17.11 -1.85 -21.82
CA ASP A 401 -16.70 -2.74 -22.91
C ASP A 401 -17.35 -4.15 -22.83
N PHE A 402 -18.56 -4.23 -22.28
CA PHE A 402 -19.23 -5.51 -21.98
C PHE A 402 -19.48 -6.38 -23.23
N THR A 403 -19.06 -7.64 -23.16
CA THR A 403 -19.24 -8.65 -24.20
C THR A 403 -20.17 -9.78 -23.74
N SER A 404 -21.42 -9.78 -24.22
CA SER A 404 -22.41 -10.83 -23.91
C SER A 404 -21.93 -12.24 -24.23
N GLY A 405 -22.26 -13.19 -23.36
CA GLY A 405 -21.85 -14.59 -23.47
C GLY A 405 -20.41 -14.87 -23.04
N GLN A 406 -19.62 -13.83 -22.78
CA GLN A 406 -18.26 -13.89 -22.29
C GLN A 406 -18.19 -13.32 -20.88
N ASP A 407 -18.60 -12.06 -20.71
CA ASP A 407 -18.55 -11.35 -19.43
C ASP A 407 -19.77 -11.64 -18.56
N LYS A 408 -19.64 -11.32 -17.26
CA LYS A 408 -20.69 -11.51 -16.26
C LYS A 408 -20.87 -10.29 -15.37
N ILE A 409 -22.13 -9.97 -15.10
CA ILE A 409 -22.54 -9.06 -14.03
C ILE A 409 -22.95 -9.94 -12.84
N ASP A 410 -22.24 -9.82 -11.73
CA ASP A 410 -22.43 -10.68 -10.56
C ASP A 410 -23.04 -9.90 -9.40
N LEU A 411 -24.32 -10.14 -9.17
CA LEU A 411 -25.15 -9.57 -8.12
C LEU A 411 -25.28 -10.50 -6.91
N SER A 412 -24.63 -11.66 -6.92
CA SER A 412 -24.81 -12.69 -5.89
C SER A 412 -24.38 -12.27 -4.48
N GLY A 413 -23.59 -11.19 -4.39
CA GLY A 413 -23.22 -10.54 -3.14
C GLY A 413 -24.32 -9.67 -2.52
N LEU A 414 -25.27 -9.18 -3.32
CA LEU A 414 -26.34 -8.31 -2.83
C LEU A 414 -27.21 -9.03 -1.80
N ALA A 415 -27.50 -8.37 -0.67
CA ALA A 415 -28.10 -8.99 0.51
C ALA A 415 -29.38 -9.84 0.24
N PRO A 416 -30.35 -9.40 -0.60
CA PRO A 416 -31.53 -10.23 -0.88
C PRO A 416 -31.20 -11.55 -1.60
N PHE A 417 -30.20 -11.55 -2.47
CA PHE A 417 -29.77 -12.72 -3.24
C PHE A 417 -28.84 -13.62 -2.41
N ALA A 418 -27.84 -13.04 -1.74
CA ALA A 418 -26.92 -13.75 -0.86
C ALA A 418 -27.65 -14.50 0.28
N SER A 419 -28.71 -13.90 0.85
CA SER A 419 -29.51 -14.53 1.90
C SER A 419 -30.54 -15.55 1.39
N GLY A 420 -30.74 -15.65 0.07
CA GLY A 420 -31.79 -16.46 -0.56
C GLY A 420 -33.22 -15.95 -0.29
N GLN A 421 -33.36 -14.68 0.11
CA GLN A 421 -34.65 -14.04 0.36
C GLN A 421 -35.38 -13.64 -0.93
N ALA A 422 -34.62 -13.37 -2.00
CA ALA A 422 -35.13 -13.05 -3.32
C ALA A 422 -34.41 -13.87 -4.40
N THR A 423 -35.04 -13.96 -5.57
CA THR A 423 -34.43 -14.47 -6.80
C THR A 423 -34.65 -13.45 -7.90
N LEU A 424 -33.68 -13.28 -8.79
CA LEU A 424 -33.80 -12.34 -9.90
C LEU A 424 -34.97 -12.72 -10.82
N ASN A 425 -35.87 -11.77 -11.09
CA ASN A 425 -37.08 -11.96 -11.87
C ASN A 425 -37.19 -10.89 -12.97
N PHE A 426 -36.90 -11.26 -14.22
CA PHE A 426 -36.96 -10.31 -15.32
C PHE A 426 -38.40 -9.99 -15.74
N VAL A 427 -38.75 -8.71 -15.67
CA VAL A 427 -40.10 -8.18 -15.93
C VAL A 427 -40.04 -6.96 -16.86
N SER A 428 -41.15 -6.62 -17.51
CA SER A 428 -41.25 -5.39 -18.34
C SER A 428 -41.56 -4.13 -17.52
N GLY A 429 -41.84 -4.27 -16.23
CA GLY A 429 -42.10 -3.21 -15.27
C GLY A 429 -42.23 -3.80 -13.87
N PHE A 430 -41.78 -3.07 -12.85
CA PHE A 430 -41.78 -3.58 -11.47
C PHE A 430 -43.18 -3.94 -10.98
N THR A 431 -43.29 -5.09 -10.35
CA THR A 431 -44.54 -5.67 -9.86
C THR A 431 -44.69 -5.55 -8.34
N GLY A 432 -43.67 -5.02 -7.65
CA GLY A 432 -43.59 -4.98 -6.19
C GLY A 432 -43.08 -6.29 -5.58
N HIS A 433 -42.32 -7.08 -6.36
CA HIS A 433 -41.63 -8.26 -5.87
C HIS A 433 -40.14 -7.98 -5.75
N ALA A 434 -39.57 -8.27 -4.58
CA ALA A 434 -38.12 -8.16 -4.37
C ALA A 434 -37.39 -9.09 -5.36
N GLY A 435 -36.40 -8.55 -6.04
CA GLY A 435 -35.67 -9.21 -7.12
C GLY A 435 -36.24 -8.94 -8.52
N ASP A 436 -37.33 -8.18 -8.67
CA ASP A 436 -37.78 -7.74 -9.98
C ASP A 436 -36.68 -6.94 -10.69
N ALA A 437 -36.40 -7.29 -11.93
CA ALA A 437 -35.35 -6.68 -12.74
C ALA A 437 -35.88 -6.28 -14.12
N ILE A 438 -35.51 -5.08 -14.57
CA ILE A 438 -35.81 -4.58 -15.91
C ILE A 438 -34.49 -4.48 -16.65
N LEU A 439 -34.35 -5.26 -17.74
CA LEU A 439 -33.16 -5.27 -18.60
C LEU A 439 -33.55 -4.72 -19.98
N THR A 440 -32.99 -3.56 -20.34
CA THR A 440 -33.33 -2.87 -21.60
C THR A 440 -32.08 -2.61 -22.42
N TYR A 441 -32.05 -3.11 -23.65
CA TYR A 441 -31.00 -2.79 -24.63
C TYR A 441 -31.47 -1.70 -25.60
N TYR A 442 -30.65 -0.65 -25.73
CA TYR A 442 -30.86 0.51 -26.60
C TYR A 442 -29.91 0.41 -27.79
N ALA A 443 -30.38 -0.16 -28.89
CA ALA A 443 -29.55 -0.40 -30.09
C ALA A 443 -29.00 0.88 -30.76
N GLU A 444 -29.61 2.04 -30.51
CA GLU A 444 -29.14 3.31 -31.08
C GLU A 444 -27.88 3.84 -30.42
N THR A 445 -27.68 3.54 -29.13
CA THR A 445 -26.50 3.95 -28.34
C THR A 445 -25.58 2.79 -28.03
N ASP A 446 -25.95 1.57 -28.41
CA ASP A 446 -25.30 0.32 -28.04
C ASP A 446 -25.10 0.19 -26.53
N GLN A 447 -26.18 0.42 -25.77
CA GLN A 447 -26.14 0.39 -24.31
C GLN A 447 -27.20 -0.52 -23.72
N THR A 448 -26.89 -1.18 -22.61
CA THR A 448 -27.87 -1.89 -21.80
C THR A 448 -28.03 -1.21 -20.45
N SER A 449 -29.27 -1.12 -19.97
CA SER A 449 -29.57 -0.73 -18.59
C SER A 449 -30.20 -1.93 -17.86
N LEU A 450 -29.66 -2.22 -16.68
CA LEU A 450 -30.23 -3.15 -15.72
C LEU A 450 -30.67 -2.37 -14.49
N LEU A 451 -31.97 -2.40 -14.20
CA LEU A 451 -32.57 -1.79 -13.01
C LEU A 451 -33.18 -2.89 -12.14
N VAL A 452 -32.94 -2.86 -10.83
CA VAL A 452 -33.41 -3.90 -9.91
C VAL A 452 -34.16 -3.27 -8.72
N ASP A 453 -35.35 -3.80 -8.43
CA ASP A 453 -36.12 -3.56 -7.20
C ASP A 453 -35.71 -4.63 -6.18
N LEU A 454 -34.78 -4.28 -5.30
CA LEU A 454 -34.24 -5.21 -4.31
C LEU A 454 -35.16 -5.37 -3.11
N THR A 455 -36.03 -4.39 -2.85
CA THR A 455 -36.88 -4.32 -1.66
C THR A 455 -38.32 -4.81 -1.90
N GLY A 456 -38.76 -4.85 -3.15
CA GLY A 456 -40.13 -5.15 -3.54
C GLY A 456 -41.09 -3.97 -3.35
N LEU A 457 -40.56 -2.75 -3.32
CA LEU A 457 -41.37 -1.53 -3.13
C LEU A 457 -41.79 -0.90 -4.47
N GLY A 458 -41.45 -1.52 -5.59
CA GLY A 458 -41.74 -1.02 -6.94
C GLY A 458 -40.85 0.15 -7.35
N ALA A 459 -39.67 0.28 -6.75
CA ALA A 459 -38.71 1.35 -7.00
C ALA A 459 -37.34 0.76 -7.41
N VAL A 460 -36.50 1.58 -8.06
CA VAL A 460 -35.13 1.18 -8.38
C VAL A 460 -34.28 1.31 -7.12
N ASP A 461 -33.74 0.19 -6.64
CA ASP A 461 -32.80 0.16 -5.52
C ASP A 461 -31.35 0.02 -5.99
N PHE A 462 -31.15 -0.55 -7.18
CA PHE A 462 -29.86 -0.79 -7.81
C PHE A 462 -29.97 -0.59 -9.32
N ALA A 463 -28.94 0.01 -9.92
CA ALA A 463 -28.88 0.25 -11.36
C ALA A 463 -27.46 0.07 -11.87
N VAL A 464 -27.25 -0.61 -13.00
CA VAL A 464 -25.96 -0.68 -13.68
C VAL A 464 -26.16 -0.54 -15.19
N GLY A 465 -25.27 0.19 -15.83
CA GLY A 465 -25.21 0.37 -17.28
C GLY A 465 -24.10 -0.47 -17.91
N THR A 466 -24.30 -0.88 -19.15
CA THR A 466 -23.23 -1.42 -19.99
C THR A 466 -23.17 -0.69 -21.33
N VAL A 467 -21.97 -0.47 -21.86
CA VAL A 467 -21.75 -0.29 -23.30
C VAL A 467 -21.58 -1.69 -23.89
N GLY A 468 -22.40 -2.03 -24.88
CA GLY A 468 -22.60 -3.37 -25.37
C GLY A 468 -23.90 -4.00 -24.84
N GLN A 469 -24.41 -4.98 -25.58
CA GLN A 469 -25.61 -5.72 -25.19
C GLN A 469 -25.29 -6.65 -24.02
N ALA A 470 -26.12 -6.65 -22.97
CA ALA A 470 -26.17 -7.70 -21.96
C ALA A 470 -27.49 -8.46 -22.03
N VAL A 471 -27.47 -9.78 -21.79
CA VAL A 471 -28.68 -10.61 -21.74
C VAL A 471 -28.84 -11.26 -20.36
N ALA A 472 -30.03 -11.80 -20.08
CA ALA A 472 -30.34 -12.42 -18.79
C ALA A 472 -29.35 -13.52 -18.37
N THR A 473 -28.76 -14.28 -19.31
CA THR A 473 -27.76 -15.32 -19.03
C THR A 473 -26.37 -14.78 -18.68
N ASP A 474 -26.18 -13.46 -18.76
CA ASP A 474 -24.97 -12.79 -18.34
C ASP A 474 -25.03 -12.29 -16.90
N ILE A 475 -26.20 -12.36 -16.27
CA ILE A 475 -26.40 -11.92 -14.88
C ILE A 475 -26.36 -13.13 -13.94
N VAL A 476 -25.50 -13.06 -12.93
CA VAL A 476 -25.40 -14.02 -11.83
C VAL A 476 -26.04 -13.38 -10.59
N ALA A 477 -26.97 -14.05 -9.91
CA ALA A 477 -27.63 -13.56 -8.71
C ALA A 477 -27.94 -14.71 -7.75
#